data_AF-A0ABC8ZQN8-F1
#
_entry.id   AF-A0ABC8ZQN8-F1
#
_cell.length_a   1.000
_cell.length_b   1.000
_cell.length_c   1.000
_cell.angle_alpha   90.00
_cell.angle_beta   90.00
_cell.angle_gamma   90.00
#
_symmetry.space_group_name_H-M   'P 1'
#
loop_
_entity.id
_entity.type
_entity.pdbx_description
1 polymer ?
#
loop_
_entity_poly.entity_id
_entity_poly.type
_entity_poly.pdbx_seq_one_letter_code
_entity_poly.pdbx_strand_id
1 'polypeptide(L)'
;MERHVARLALSRCRRVSLSLITLISGATLVFLAYVVFVPVPGGGAAASGRLIHQWRRCRDSDAGAARAPTSLSHIVFGIGGSARTWSRRRGYVELWWRPGTARGHVWLDEEPPAGSWPAATSPPYRVSPGAYSRFGRLAAASRMARIVADSFAAVANATGEDDGGGSEEVRWFVMGDDDTVFFPDNLVAVLRKYDHEQAYYVGAPSESVAQNLRHSYGMAFGGGGFALSYPAAAELAGVIDGCIDRYRDLFGSDERVHACLSELGIPLTREPGFHQLDIHGDAYGLLSAHPVAPLLSLHHLDSIGPISPQGRTPLDAVRTLVNAAQIDPARSLQQAFCYHEDSGGYNWSVSVAWGYAAQLYPWAVPAYELEVPLQTFQAFRGSPDGPFLFNTRPWRPDDACAWPFAFFLSYHARNETDGAAATVTEYSRHVAAGEKSTEKECDKPNFRSAVAVQTVRVLAPKMNPADWERAPRRQCCETAWAGRGSVLEVRIGRCCRGELTVVSSTP
;
A
#
# COMPACT_ATOMS: atom_id res chain seq x y z
N MET A 1 27.88 56.17 35.58
CA MET A 1 26.67 55.34 35.75
C MET A 1 26.89 53.86 35.43
N GLU A 2 28.01 53.44 34.81
CA GLU A 2 28.22 52.03 34.42
C GLU A 2 28.90 51.13 35.47
N ARG A 3 29.53 51.65 36.52
CA ARG A 3 30.19 50.82 37.55
C ARG A 3 29.28 50.32 38.68
N HIS A 4 28.02 50.77 38.75
CA HIS A 4 27.04 50.32 39.76
C HIS A 4 26.10 49.22 39.26
N VAL A 5 25.87 49.09 37.94
CA VAL A 5 24.98 48.05 37.39
C VAL A 5 25.67 46.67 37.38
N ALA A 6 26.99 46.62 37.15
CA ALA A 6 27.73 45.36 37.12
C ALA A 6 27.83 44.64 38.50
N ARG A 7 27.85 45.38 39.62
CA ARG A 7 27.93 44.79 40.97
C ARG A 7 26.61 44.17 41.44
N LEU A 8 25.47 44.64 40.93
CA LEU A 8 24.15 44.08 41.24
C LEU A 8 23.87 42.77 40.48
N ALA A 9 24.32 42.65 39.24
CA ALA A 9 24.14 41.44 38.42
C ALA A 9 24.96 40.22 38.95
N LEU A 10 26.19 40.44 39.39
CA LEU A 10 27.06 39.39 39.95
C LEU A 10 26.57 38.84 41.31
N SER A 11 25.82 39.64 42.09
CA SER A 11 25.26 39.20 43.38
C SER A 11 24.01 38.32 43.22
N ARG A 12 23.20 38.55 42.16
CA ARG A 12 22.00 37.76 41.86
C ARG A 12 22.31 36.41 41.23
N CYS A 13 23.29 36.32 40.32
CA CYS A 13 23.71 35.03 39.74
C CYS A 13 24.31 34.08 40.79
N ARG A 14 25.13 34.57 41.73
CA ARG A 14 25.68 33.73 42.81
C ARG A 14 24.61 33.18 43.75
N ARG A 15 23.55 33.94 44.05
CA ARG A 15 22.45 33.47 44.91
C ARG A 15 21.56 32.44 44.22
N VAL A 16 21.33 32.56 42.91
CA VAL A 16 20.52 31.59 42.15
C VAL A 16 21.28 30.27 41.94
N SER A 17 22.59 30.31 41.67
CA SER A 17 23.40 29.10 41.51
C SER A 17 23.60 28.33 42.83
N LEU A 18 23.76 29.02 43.98
CA LEU A 18 23.83 28.33 45.27
C LEU A 18 22.49 27.68 45.66
N SER A 19 21.36 28.34 45.40
CA SER A 19 20.03 27.77 45.68
C SER A 19 19.71 26.54 44.83
N LEU A 20 20.13 26.53 43.55
CA LEU A 20 19.91 25.38 42.66
C LEU A 20 20.77 24.16 43.06
N ILE A 21 22.02 24.39 43.46
CA ILE A 21 22.91 23.31 43.93
C ILE A 21 22.38 22.73 45.24
N THR A 22 21.91 23.54 46.19
CA THR A 22 21.30 23.02 47.43
C THR A 22 20.01 22.22 47.20
N LEU A 23 19.20 22.59 46.20
CA LEU A 23 17.99 21.86 45.83
C LEU A 23 18.30 20.50 45.18
N ILE A 24 19.31 20.45 44.30
CA ILE A 24 19.72 19.22 43.61
C ILE A 24 20.39 18.25 44.60
N SER A 25 21.24 18.75 45.51
CA SER A 25 21.87 17.94 46.57
C SER A 25 20.86 17.43 47.60
N GLY A 26 19.85 18.25 47.95
CA GLY A 26 18.78 17.84 48.85
C GLY A 26 17.89 16.74 48.25
N ALA A 27 17.52 16.86 46.98
CA ALA A 27 16.70 15.87 46.30
C ALA A 27 17.41 14.51 46.10
N THR A 28 18.72 14.53 45.84
CA THR A 28 19.51 13.28 45.74
C THR A 28 19.72 12.60 47.09
N LEU A 29 19.91 13.36 48.18
CA LEU A 29 20.00 12.79 49.52
C LEU A 29 18.67 12.20 50.02
N VAL A 30 17.54 12.83 49.69
CA VAL A 30 16.20 12.29 50.00
C VAL A 30 15.91 11.02 49.20
N PHE A 31 16.32 10.96 47.93
CA PHE A 31 16.18 9.76 47.09
C PHE A 31 17.06 8.60 47.59
N LEU A 32 18.31 8.87 47.99
CA LEU A 32 19.20 7.86 48.58
C LEU A 32 18.71 7.39 49.96
N ALA A 33 18.15 8.28 50.79
CA ALA A 33 17.53 7.89 52.05
C ALA A 33 16.28 7.02 51.84
N TYR A 34 15.48 7.29 50.80
CA TYR A 34 14.31 6.48 50.44
C TYR A 34 14.70 5.08 49.95
N VAL A 35 15.81 4.95 49.23
CA VAL A 35 16.30 3.64 48.74
C VAL A 35 17.00 2.83 49.85
N VAL A 36 17.60 3.48 50.85
CA VAL A 36 18.35 2.80 51.92
C VAL A 36 17.49 2.48 53.16
N PHE A 37 16.43 3.27 53.45
CA PHE A 37 15.63 3.12 54.67
C PHE A 37 14.19 2.62 54.46
N VAL A 38 13.77 2.30 53.23
CA VAL A 38 12.51 1.57 53.03
C VAL A 38 12.81 0.07 53.12
N PRO A 39 12.43 -0.61 54.21
CA PRO A 39 12.67 -2.04 54.35
C PRO A 39 11.82 -2.78 53.30
N VAL A 40 12.48 -3.61 52.50
CA VAL A 40 11.82 -4.67 51.72
C VAL A 40 11.14 -5.60 52.73
N PRO A 41 9.80 -5.76 52.73
CA PRO A 41 9.16 -6.71 53.63
C PRO A 41 9.49 -8.14 53.17
N GLY A 42 10.34 -8.82 53.94
CA GLY A 42 10.51 -10.25 53.91
C GLY A 42 9.22 -10.97 54.31
N GLY A 43 9.01 -12.14 53.72
CA GLY A 43 7.74 -12.86 53.71
C GLY A 43 7.15 -13.24 55.07
N GLY A 44 5.83 -13.19 55.12
CA GLY A 44 4.96 -13.82 56.12
C GLY A 44 3.62 -14.14 55.45
N ALA A 45 3.21 -15.41 55.52
CA ALA A 45 2.06 -15.95 54.82
C ALA A 45 0.72 -15.35 55.29
N ALA A 46 -0.10 -14.86 54.36
CA ALA A 46 -1.55 -14.78 54.49
C ALA A 46 -2.19 -14.64 53.10
N ALA A 47 -3.35 -15.27 52.92
CA ALA A 47 -4.00 -15.57 51.66
C ALA A 47 -4.22 -14.36 50.71
N SER A 48 -3.71 -14.47 49.50
CA SER A 48 -4.05 -13.59 48.38
C SER A 48 -3.99 -14.40 47.08
N GLY A 49 -5.13 -14.49 46.37
CA GLY A 49 -5.23 -15.18 45.09
C GLY A 49 -4.21 -14.64 44.10
N ARG A 50 -3.22 -15.46 43.75
CA ARG A 50 -2.19 -15.13 42.76
C ARG A 50 -2.76 -15.35 41.37
N LEU A 51 -2.99 -14.27 40.63
CA LEU A 51 -2.92 -14.29 39.16
C LEU A 51 -1.47 -14.54 38.77
N ILE A 52 -1.10 -15.81 38.61
CA ILE A 52 0.17 -16.22 38.03
C ILE A 52 0.00 -16.12 36.52
N HIS A 53 0.44 -15.02 35.90
CA HIS A 53 0.70 -15.01 34.47
C HIS A 53 1.91 -15.92 34.20
N GLN A 54 1.62 -17.17 33.84
CA GLN A 54 2.61 -18.14 33.42
C GLN A 54 3.10 -17.75 32.02
N TRP A 55 4.18 -16.97 31.94
CA TRP A 55 4.91 -16.76 30.69
C TRP A 55 5.44 -18.11 30.23
N ARG A 56 4.76 -18.74 29.26
CA ARG A 56 5.27 -19.93 28.58
C ARG A 56 6.57 -19.52 27.88
N ARG A 57 7.66 -20.20 28.23
CA ARG A 57 8.96 -20.01 27.60
C ARG A 57 8.85 -20.53 26.16
N CYS A 58 8.83 -19.63 25.18
CA CYS A 58 8.80 -20.00 23.76
C CYS A 58 10.08 -20.77 23.41
N ARG A 59 9.92 -21.89 22.70
CA ARG A 59 11.04 -22.60 22.06
C ARG A 59 11.39 -21.82 20.79
N ASP A 60 12.60 -21.30 20.72
CA ASP A 60 13.16 -20.89 19.43
C ASP A 60 13.35 -22.16 18.59
N SER A 61 12.75 -22.18 17.40
CA SER A 61 13.00 -23.23 16.41
C SER A 61 14.40 -23.05 15.82
N ASP A 62 15.20 -24.11 15.88
CA ASP A 62 16.50 -24.20 15.21
C ASP A 62 16.38 -23.85 13.73
N ALA A 63 17.38 -23.11 13.22
CA ALA A 63 17.50 -22.69 11.83
C ALA A 63 17.43 -23.88 10.87
N GLY A 64 16.25 -24.09 10.28
CA GLY A 64 15.93 -25.16 9.35
C GLY A 64 16.40 -24.87 7.93
N ALA A 65 16.71 -25.96 7.21
CA ALA A 65 17.17 -26.03 5.82
C ALA A 65 16.56 -25.02 4.85
N ALA A 66 17.30 -24.67 3.79
CA ALA A 66 16.84 -23.77 2.72
C ALA A 66 15.51 -24.26 2.11
N ARG A 67 14.40 -23.70 2.59
CA ARG A 67 13.04 -24.01 2.14
C ARG A 67 12.78 -23.38 0.77
N ALA A 68 11.84 -23.97 0.04
CA ALA A 68 11.35 -23.40 -1.21
C ALA A 68 10.77 -21.99 -0.97
N PRO A 69 11.07 -21.00 -1.83
CA PRO A 69 10.51 -19.65 -1.70
C PRO A 69 8.98 -19.64 -1.68
N THR A 70 8.38 -18.70 -0.96
CA THR A 70 6.93 -18.48 -0.96
C THR A 70 6.41 -18.31 -2.39
N SER A 71 5.29 -18.94 -2.71
CA SER A 71 4.60 -18.87 -4.01
C SER A 71 3.12 -18.61 -3.76
N LEU A 72 2.35 -18.38 -4.83
CA LEU A 72 0.91 -18.09 -4.73
C LEU A 72 0.12 -19.20 -4.01
N SER A 73 0.53 -20.45 -4.17
CA SER A 73 -0.12 -21.61 -3.54
C SER A 73 0.08 -21.70 -2.03
N HIS A 74 1.04 -20.97 -1.46
CA HIS A 74 1.22 -20.84 -0.01
C HIS A 74 0.31 -19.76 0.61
N ILE A 75 -0.47 -19.02 -0.20
CA ILE A 75 -1.28 -17.87 0.22
C ILE A 75 -2.76 -18.22 0.15
N VAL A 76 -3.49 -18.04 1.25
CA VAL A 76 -4.96 -18.20 1.31
C VAL A 76 -5.63 -16.84 1.35
N PHE A 77 -6.46 -16.54 0.34
CA PHE A 77 -7.25 -15.31 0.29
C PHE A 77 -8.60 -15.49 1.03
N GLY A 78 -8.86 -14.67 2.02
CA GLY A 78 -10.16 -14.49 2.66
C GLY A 78 -10.79 -13.20 2.18
N ILE A 79 -11.77 -13.30 1.28
CA ILE A 79 -12.41 -12.13 0.66
C ILE A 79 -13.73 -11.87 1.39
N GLY A 80 -13.89 -10.69 1.97
CA GLY A 80 -15.13 -10.32 2.63
C GLY A 80 -16.15 -9.77 1.65
N GLY A 81 -17.33 -10.37 1.59
CA GLY A 81 -18.39 -9.93 0.70
C GLY A 81 -19.79 -10.12 1.28
N SER A 82 -20.80 -9.72 0.53
CA SER A 82 -22.21 -10.01 0.83
C SER A 82 -22.88 -10.69 -0.35
N ALA A 83 -23.71 -11.69 -0.08
CA ALA A 83 -24.45 -12.42 -1.11
C ALA A 83 -25.29 -11.47 -1.97
N ARG A 84 -25.81 -10.40 -1.36
CA ARG A 84 -26.64 -9.38 -2.01
C ARG A 84 -25.86 -8.49 -2.98
N THR A 85 -24.62 -8.15 -2.69
CA THR A 85 -23.81 -7.22 -3.51
C THR A 85 -22.82 -7.90 -4.44
N TRP A 86 -22.57 -9.20 -4.22
CA TRP A 86 -21.57 -9.98 -4.96
C TRP A 86 -21.72 -9.85 -6.47
N SER A 87 -22.92 -10.01 -7.02
CA SER A 87 -23.14 -9.97 -8.48
C SER A 87 -22.70 -8.66 -9.13
N ARG A 88 -22.73 -7.54 -8.40
CA ARG A 88 -22.29 -6.22 -8.87
C ARG A 88 -20.79 -5.99 -8.67
N ARG A 89 -20.20 -6.55 -7.61
CA ARG A 89 -18.81 -6.25 -7.20
C ARG A 89 -17.79 -7.29 -7.64
N ARG A 90 -18.22 -8.54 -7.87
CA ARG A 90 -17.33 -9.67 -8.20
C ARG A 90 -16.36 -9.40 -9.34
N GLY A 91 -16.71 -8.51 -10.27
CA GLY A 91 -15.86 -8.14 -11.39
C GLY A 91 -14.45 -7.73 -10.96
N TYR A 92 -14.31 -7.02 -9.83
CA TYR A 92 -13.00 -6.63 -9.29
C TYR A 92 -12.17 -7.83 -8.85
N VAL A 93 -12.78 -8.79 -8.14
CA VAL A 93 -12.13 -10.03 -7.73
C VAL A 93 -11.77 -10.90 -8.93
N GLU A 94 -12.68 -11.01 -9.90
CA GLU A 94 -12.50 -11.80 -11.12
C GLU A 94 -11.38 -11.27 -12.03
N LEU A 95 -10.93 -10.02 -11.86
CA LEU A 95 -9.78 -9.48 -12.61
C LEU A 95 -8.44 -10.12 -12.22
N TRP A 96 -8.26 -10.47 -10.95
CA TRP A 96 -6.97 -10.94 -10.42
C TRP A 96 -7.02 -12.38 -9.91
N TRP A 97 -8.21 -12.92 -9.64
CA TRP A 97 -8.37 -14.31 -9.24
C TRP A 97 -7.90 -15.27 -10.34
N ARG A 98 -7.19 -16.33 -9.94
CA ARG A 98 -6.64 -17.35 -10.86
C ARG A 98 -7.28 -18.71 -10.55
N PRO A 99 -8.39 -19.07 -11.22
CA PRO A 99 -9.06 -20.35 -10.99
C PRO A 99 -8.09 -21.54 -11.08
N GLY A 100 -8.15 -22.45 -10.10
CA GLY A 100 -7.28 -23.62 -10.03
C GLY A 100 -5.84 -23.35 -9.57
N THR A 101 -5.42 -22.10 -9.41
CA THR A 101 -4.07 -21.73 -8.92
C THR A 101 -4.13 -20.97 -7.60
N ALA A 102 -4.99 -19.95 -7.51
CA ALA A 102 -5.24 -19.23 -6.27
C ALA A 102 -6.13 -20.07 -5.34
N ARG A 103 -5.89 -19.96 -4.02
CA ARG A 103 -6.66 -20.65 -2.99
C ARG A 103 -7.26 -19.63 -2.02
N GLY A 104 -8.46 -19.89 -1.53
CA GLY A 104 -9.19 -18.90 -0.76
C GLY A 104 -10.69 -19.03 -0.92
N HIS A 105 -11.43 -18.20 -0.21
CA HIS A 105 -12.89 -18.17 -0.27
C HIS A 105 -13.42 -16.74 -0.17
N VAL A 106 -14.56 -16.50 -0.78
CA VAL A 106 -15.42 -15.36 -0.46
C VAL A 106 -16.28 -15.72 0.75
N TRP A 107 -16.14 -14.97 1.83
CA TRP A 107 -16.90 -15.13 3.05
C TRP A 107 -18.15 -14.25 3.00
N LEU A 108 -19.30 -14.88 2.80
CA LEU A 108 -20.60 -14.24 2.68
C LEU A 108 -21.32 -14.17 4.03
N ASP A 109 -22.28 -13.26 4.11
CA ASP A 109 -23.23 -13.08 5.21
C ASP A 109 -24.35 -14.13 5.20
N GLU A 110 -24.74 -14.59 4.02
CA GLU A 110 -25.78 -15.61 3.83
C GLU A 110 -25.50 -16.45 2.56
N GLU A 111 -26.30 -17.51 2.38
CA GLU A 111 -26.23 -18.37 1.21
C GLU A 111 -26.67 -17.59 -0.05
N PRO A 112 -25.89 -17.59 -1.14
CA PRO A 112 -26.30 -16.97 -2.39
C PRO A 112 -27.47 -17.74 -3.01
N PRO A 113 -28.34 -17.10 -3.82
CA PRO A 113 -29.42 -17.80 -4.51
C PRO A 113 -28.92 -19.03 -5.27
N ALA A 114 -29.66 -20.14 -5.20
CA ALA A 114 -29.25 -21.40 -5.82
C ALA A 114 -28.92 -21.23 -7.31
N GLY A 115 -27.74 -21.72 -7.72
CA GLY A 115 -27.26 -21.63 -9.10
C GLY A 115 -26.75 -20.24 -9.53
N SER A 116 -26.74 -19.24 -8.65
CA SER A 116 -26.25 -17.89 -8.99
C SER A 116 -24.73 -17.72 -8.89
N TRP A 117 -24.03 -18.66 -8.25
CA TRP A 117 -22.58 -18.54 -8.02
C TRP A 117 -21.77 -18.81 -9.29
N PRO A 118 -20.96 -17.85 -9.77
CA PRO A 118 -20.17 -17.98 -11.00
C PRO A 118 -18.87 -18.77 -10.75
N ALA A 119 -18.99 -20.07 -10.45
CA ALA A 119 -17.86 -20.92 -10.03
C ALA A 119 -16.70 -21.01 -11.04
N ALA A 120 -16.94 -20.69 -12.31
CA ALA A 120 -15.90 -20.74 -13.35
C ALA A 120 -14.87 -19.60 -13.24
N THR A 121 -15.30 -18.43 -12.74
CA THR A 121 -14.48 -17.20 -12.73
C THR A 121 -14.21 -16.68 -11.33
N SER A 122 -15.13 -16.93 -10.39
CA SER A 122 -15.01 -16.46 -9.01
C SER A 122 -14.37 -17.50 -8.08
N PRO A 123 -13.78 -17.06 -6.96
CA PRO A 123 -13.38 -17.96 -5.88
C PRO A 123 -14.58 -18.78 -5.37
N PRO A 124 -14.37 -19.95 -4.74
CA PRO A 124 -15.44 -20.61 -4.00
C PRO A 124 -15.91 -19.69 -2.85
N TYR A 125 -17.13 -19.88 -2.36
CA TYR A 125 -17.64 -19.12 -1.20
C TYR A 125 -17.79 -20.01 0.04
N ARG A 126 -17.89 -19.34 1.18
CA ARG A 126 -18.33 -19.89 2.46
C ARG A 126 -19.28 -18.91 3.12
N VAL A 127 -20.27 -19.42 3.84
CA VAL A 127 -21.15 -18.58 4.66
C VAL A 127 -20.53 -18.45 6.04
N SER A 128 -20.40 -17.21 6.52
CA SER A 128 -19.85 -16.94 7.84
C SER A 128 -20.81 -17.45 8.93
N PRO A 129 -20.33 -18.06 10.02
CA PRO A 129 -21.21 -18.61 11.07
C PRO A 129 -22.16 -17.57 11.69
N GLY A 130 -23.45 -17.87 11.83
CA GLY A 130 -24.51 -16.89 12.18
C GLY A 130 -24.48 -16.24 13.58
N ALA A 131 -23.42 -16.36 14.37
CA ALA A 131 -23.37 -15.91 15.77
C ALA A 131 -23.13 -14.38 15.95
N TYR A 132 -23.31 -13.56 14.90
CA TYR A 132 -22.99 -12.12 14.91
C TYR A 132 -24.14 -11.20 15.29
N SER A 133 -25.37 -11.71 15.36
CA SER A 133 -26.56 -10.93 15.74
C SER A 133 -26.42 -10.24 17.10
N ARG A 134 -25.62 -10.82 18.01
CA ARG A 134 -25.27 -10.25 19.33
C ARG A 134 -24.54 -8.91 19.29
N PHE A 135 -23.99 -8.53 18.14
CA PHE A 135 -23.32 -7.24 17.92
C PHE A 135 -24.25 -6.18 17.32
N GLY A 136 -25.54 -6.49 17.13
CA GLY A 136 -26.54 -5.55 16.62
C GLY A 136 -26.11 -4.89 15.32
N ARG A 137 -26.07 -3.55 15.30
CA ARG A 137 -25.65 -2.77 14.11
C ARG A 137 -24.20 -3.01 13.65
N LEU A 138 -23.36 -3.62 14.50
CA LEU A 138 -21.95 -3.92 14.21
C LEU A 138 -21.71 -5.40 13.87
N ALA A 139 -22.79 -6.15 13.58
CA ALA A 139 -22.70 -7.57 13.20
C ALA A 139 -21.81 -7.78 11.95
N ALA A 140 -21.95 -6.94 10.93
CA ALA A 140 -21.15 -7.03 9.71
C ALA A 140 -19.66 -6.83 9.99
N ALA A 141 -19.29 -5.80 10.77
CA ALA A 141 -17.90 -5.57 11.16
C ALA A 141 -17.31 -6.74 11.97
N SER A 142 -18.11 -7.28 12.89
CA SER A 142 -17.70 -8.43 13.72
C SER A 142 -17.49 -9.71 12.89
N ARG A 143 -18.35 -9.92 11.89
CA ARG A 143 -18.22 -11.02 10.92
C ARG A 143 -16.93 -10.88 10.10
N MET A 144 -16.73 -9.71 9.51
CA MET A 144 -15.59 -9.44 8.64
C MET A 144 -14.25 -9.55 9.40
N ALA A 145 -14.22 -9.15 10.68
CA ALA A 145 -13.02 -9.26 11.53
C ALA A 145 -12.54 -10.71 11.74
N ARG A 146 -13.41 -11.70 11.54
CA ARG A 146 -13.07 -13.12 11.71
C ARG A 146 -12.58 -13.80 10.46
N ILE A 147 -12.65 -13.18 9.29
CA ILE A 147 -12.37 -13.83 8.01
C ILE A 147 -11.03 -14.56 8.01
N VAL A 148 -9.98 -13.96 8.57
CA VAL A 148 -8.67 -14.61 8.67
C VAL A 148 -8.68 -15.81 9.61
N ALA A 149 -9.31 -15.67 10.79
CA ALA A 149 -9.44 -16.75 11.76
C ALA A 149 -10.28 -17.92 11.24
N ASP A 150 -11.40 -17.63 10.58
CA ASP A 150 -12.28 -18.63 9.99
C ASP A 150 -11.61 -19.31 8.77
N SER A 151 -10.81 -18.56 7.98
CA SER A 151 -9.96 -19.12 6.92
C SER A 151 -8.86 -20.03 7.47
N PHE A 152 -8.23 -19.64 8.57
CA PHE A 152 -7.25 -20.47 9.28
C PHE A 152 -7.89 -21.76 9.77
N ALA A 153 -9.04 -21.69 10.46
CA ALA A 153 -9.76 -22.86 10.94
C ALA A 153 -10.17 -23.81 9.80
N ALA A 154 -10.62 -23.26 8.66
CA ALA A 154 -10.96 -24.07 7.48
C ALA A 154 -9.74 -24.83 6.91
N VAL A 155 -8.56 -24.21 6.91
CA VAL A 155 -7.30 -24.87 6.51
C VAL A 155 -6.91 -25.93 7.52
N ALA A 156 -6.88 -25.59 8.82
CA ALA A 156 -6.45 -26.48 9.89
C ALA A 156 -7.32 -27.76 9.95
N ASN A 157 -8.63 -27.63 9.77
CA ASN A 157 -9.54 -28.77 9.73
C ASN A 157 -9.33 -29.65 8.49
N ALA A 158 -9.00 -29.07 7.34
CA ALA A 158 -8.71 -29.82 6.12
C ALA A 158 -7.38 -30.57 6.19
N THR A 159 -6.42 -30.11 6.99
CA THR A 159 -5.11 -30.77 7.21
C THR A 159 -5.12 -31.77 8.38
N GLY A 160 -6.21 -31.84 9.15
CA GLY A 160 -6.34 -32.73 10.31
C GLY A 160 -6.71 -34.18 9.97
N GLU A 161 -7.05 -34.46 8.71
CA GLU A 161 -7.13 -35.81 8.16
C GLU A 161 -5.78 -36.14 7.53
N ASP A 162 -5.03 -37.03 8.19
CA ASP A 162 -3.78 -37.63 7.75
C ASP A 162 -4.03 -38.49 6.50
N ASP A 163 -4.31 -37.83 5.38
CA ASP A 163 -4.33 -38.44 4.06
C ASP A 163 -3.02 -38.05 3.39
N GLY A 164 -2.19 -39.06 3.08
CA GLY A 164 -0.84 -38.92 2.50
C GLY A 164 -0.80 -38.30 1.09
N GLY A 165 -1.69 -37.36 0.78
CA GLY A 165 -1.73 -36.52 -0.41
C GLY A 165 -1.17 -35.13 -0.11
N GLY A 166 -0.04 -34.81 -0.74
CA GLY A 166 0.71 -33.56 -0.55
C GLY A 166 -0.06 -32.28 -0.88
N SER A 167 -0.89 -31.80 0.07
CA SER A 167 -1.38 -30.43 0.06
C SER A 167 -0.24 -29.49 0.45
N GLU A 168 0.02 -28.46 -0.37
CA GLU A 168 1.11 -27.53 -0.12
C GLU A 168 0.86 -26.69 1.14
N GLU A 169 1.94 -26.54 1.93
CA GLU A 169 2.03 -25.76 3.17
C GLU A 169 1.40 -24.37 3.01
N VAL A 170 0.49 -24.00 3.91
CA VAL A 170 0.00 -22.61 4.00
C VAL A 170 0.96 -21.78 4.82
N ARG A 171 1.35 -20.63 4.28
CA ARG A 171 2.29 -19.70 4.95
C ARG A 171 1.66 -18.36 5.27
N TRP A 172 0.66 -17.93 4.50
CA TRP A 172 0.05 -16.61 4.60
C TRP A 172 -1.45 -16.66 4.41
N PHE A 173 -2.16 -15.81 5.17
CA PHE A 173 -3.59 -15.55 5.04
C PHE A 173 -3.77 -14.08 4.69
N VAL A 174 -4.38 -13.80 3.54
CA VAL A 174 -4.57 -12.45 3.01
C VAL A 174 -6.05 -12.10 3.09
N MET A 175 -6.38 -10.97 3.71
CA MET A 175 -7.73 -10.44 3.77
C MET A 175 -7.87 -9.24 2.82
N GLY A 176 -9.03 -9.15 2.17
CA GLY A 176 -9.49 -7.98 1.42
C GLY A 176 -11.00 -8.00 1.24
N ASP A 177 -11.57 -6.92 0.73
CA ASP A 177 -13.00 -6.78 0.44
C ASP A 177 -13.36 -7.25 -0.98
N ASP A 178 -14.66 -7.39 -1.27
CA ASP A 178 -15.20 -7.84 -2.56
C ASP A 178 -14.99 -6.86 -3.73
N ASP A 179 -14.43 -5.69 -3.46
CA ASP A 179 -14.01 -4.66 -4.40
C ASP A 179 -12.51 -4.33 -4.30
N THR A 180 -11.73 -5.18 -3.63
CA THR A 180 -10.26 -5.09 -3.59
C THR A 180 -9.65 -5.76 -4.82
N VAL A 181 -8.77 -5.04 -5.53
CA VAL A 181 -8.01 -5.57 -6.66
C VAL A 181 -6.58 -5.85 -6.22
N PHE A 182 -6.23 -7.12 -6.02
CA PHE A 182 -4.87 -7.54 -5.67
C PHE A 182 -3.97 -7.71 -6.90
N PHE A 183 -2.66 -7.62 -6.68
CA PHE A 183 -1.61 -7.93 -7.65
C PHE A 183 -0.79 -9.14 -7.15
N PRO A 184 -1.25 -10.39 -7.40
CA PRO A 184 -0.77 -11.57 -6.68
C PRO A 184 0.73 -11.86 -6.84
N ASP A 185 1.32 -11.60 -8.02
CA ASP A 185 2.75 -11.84 -8.22
C ASP A 185 3.62 -10.87 -7.40
N ASN A 186 3.19 -9.61 -7.29
CA ASN A 186 3.83 -8.60 -6.46
C ASN A 186 3.64 -8.90 -4.97
N LEU A 187 2.45 -9.36 -4.58
CA LEU A 187 2.18 -9.83 -3.22
C LEU A 187 3.11 -10.99 -2.83
N VAL A 188 3.27 -11.99 -3.70
CA VAL A 188 4.22 -13.08 -3.49
C VAL A 188 5.65 -12.55 -3.33
N ALA A 189 6.09 -11.64 -4.20
CA ALA A 189 7.44 -11.05 -4.13
C ALA A 189 7.68 -10.31 -2.81
N VAL A 190 6.68 -9.60 -2.29
CA VAL A 190 6.76 -8.92 -0.99
C VAL A 190 6.80 -9.91 0.17
N LEU A 191 5.92 -10.91 0.18
CA LEU A 191 5.84 -11.87 1.28
C LEU A 191 7.08 -12.79 1.37
N ARG A 192 7.86 -12.91 0.30
CA ARG A 192 9.18 -13.58 0.32
C ARG A 192 10.23 -12.87 1.17
N LYS A 193 10.07 -11.57 1.44
CA LYS A 193 11.00 -10.80 2.27
C LYS A 193 10.94 -11.21 3.75
N TYR A 194 9.84 -11.84 4.16
CA TYR A 194 9.53 -12.13 5.55
C TYR A 194 9.65 -13.61 5.86
N ASP A 195 10.18 -13.92 7.04
CA ASP A 195 10.20 -15.27 7.58
C ASP A 195 8.78 -15.69 8.00
N HIS A 196 8.12 -16.49 7.18
CA HIS A 196 6.74 -16.90 7.42
C HIS A 196 6.53 -17.76 8.68
N GLU A 197 7.60 -18.25 9.32
CA GLU A 197 7.55 -18.93 10.63
C GLU A 197 7.48 -17.96 11.81
N GLN A 198 7.61 -16.65 11.57
CA GLN A 198 7.43 -15.60 12.58
C GLN A 198 6.07 -14.91 12.41
N ALA A 199 5.56 -14.36 13.51
CA ALA A 199 4.28 -13.66 13.54
C ALA A 199 4.38 -12.28 12.88
N TYR A 200 3.91 -12.18 11.64
CA TYR A 200 3.81 -10.93 10.88
C TYR A 200 2.36 -10.52 10.60
N TYR A 201 2.11 -9.23 10.75
CA TYR A 201 0.93 -8.51 10.26
C TYR A 201 1.38 -7.48 9.23
N VAL A 202 1.16 -7.74 7.94
CA VAL A 202 1.68 -6.94 6.82
C VAL A 202 0.55 -6.20 6.12
N GLY A 203 0.67 -4.89 5.93
CA GLY A 203 -0.34 -4.07 5.25
C GLY A 203 0.02 -2.59 5.25
N ALA A 204 -0.95 -1.70 5.04
CA ALA A 204 -0.73 -0.25 5.09
C ALA A 204 -1.86 0.51 5.80
N PRO A 205 -1.53 1.62 6.48
CA PRO A 205 -2.54 2.60 6.90
C PRO A 205 -3.17 3.28 5.68
N SER A 206 -4.27 3.99 5.91
CA SER A 206 -4.95 4.80 4.89
C SER A 206 -4.07 5.95 4.42
N GLU A 207 -4.21 6.39 3.16
CA GLU A 207 -3.57 7.60 2.66
C GLU A 207 -4.07 8.88 3.37
N SER A 208 -5.25 8.80 3.99
CA SER A 208 -5.90 9.89 4.72
C SER A 208 -5.43 9.97 6.17
N VAL A 209 -4.80 11.09 6.55
CA VAL A 209 -4.46 11.37 7.96
C VAL A 209 -5.70 11.37 8.87
N ALA A 210 -6.83 11.88 8.38
CA ALA A 210 -8.06 11.92 9.17
C ALA A 210 -8.59 10.51 9.52
N GLN A 211 -8.43 9.55 8.61
CA GLN A 211 -8.79 8.14 8.88
C GLN A 211 -7.83 7.52 9.89
N ASN A 212 -6.53 7.75 9.73
CA ASN A 212 -5.52 7.20 10.64
C ASN A 212 -5.60 7.78 12.06
N LEU A 213 -5.94 9.06 12.21
CA LEU A 213 -6.18 9.68 13.52
C LEU A 213 -7.42 9.12 14.21
N ARG A 214 -8.46 8.78 13.42
CA ARG A 214 -9.70 8.23 13.95
C ARG A 214 -9.57 6.76 14.35
N HIS A 215 -8.84 5.99 13.55
CA HIS A 215 -8.73 4.54 13.70
C HIS A 215 -7.38 4.15 14.30
N SER A 216 -6.30 4.09 13.51
CA SER A 216 -4.93 3.94 14.01
C SER A 216 -3.91 4.08 12.87
N TYR A 217 -2.73 4.62 13.16
CA TYR A 217 -1.56 4.53 12.29
C TYR A 217 -0.87 3.16 12.32
N GLY A 218 -1.23 2.32 13.29
CA GLY A 218 -0.75 0.95 13.47
C GLY A 218 -1.68 -0.12 12.88
N MET A 219 -2.76 0.28 12.21
CA MET A 219 -3.74 -0.61 11.60
C MET A 219 -3.53 -0.67 10.08
N ALA A 220 -3.57 -1.87 9.51
CA ALA A 220 -3.81 -2.04 8.09
C ALA A 220 -5.31 -1.93 7.81
N PHE A 221 -5.69 -1.07 6.86
CA PHE A 221 -7.10 -0.91 6.48
C PHE A 221 -7.56 -2.12 5.67
N GLY A 222 -8.70 -2.68 6.05
CA GLY A 222 -9.18 -3.97 5.51
C GLY A 222 -9.46 -3.94 4.01
N GLY A 223 -9.97 -2.83 3.49
CA GLY A 223 -10.23 -2.64 2.06
C GLY A 223 -8.96 -2.63 1.23
N GLY A 224 -7.93 -1.89 1.66
CA GLY A 224 -6.59 -1.96 1.08
C GLY A 224 -6.00 -3.37 1.20
N GLY A 225 -6.46 -4.17 2.15
CA GLY A 225 -6.04 -5.55 2.35
C GLY A 225 -4.78 -5.66 3.20
N PHE A 226 -4.62 -6.85 3.79
CA PHE A 226 -3.48 -7.17 4.64
C PHE A 226 -3.18 -8.67 4.65
N ALA A 227 -1.98 -9.05 5.06
CA ALA A 227 -1.54 -10.43 5.19
C ALA A 227 -1.13 -10.75 6.62
N LEU A 228 -1.56 -11.89 7.14
CA LEU A 228 -1.03 -12.51 8.35
C LEU A 228 -0.21 -13.74 7.98
N SER A 229 1.00 -13.84 8.53
CA SER A 229 1.75 -15.10 8.52
C SER A 229 0.96 -16.22 9.21
N TYR A 230 1.28 -17.48 8.92
CA TYR A 230 0.62 -18.62 9.55
C TYR A 230 0.60 -18.55 11.09
N PRO A 231 1.73 -18.29 11.81
CA PRO A 231 1.70 -18.16 13.26
C PRO A 231 0.81 -17.01 13.75
N ALA A 232 0.85 -15.85 13.10
CA ALA A 232 -0.01 -14.71 13.47
C ALA A 232 -1.50 -15.04 13.29
N ALA A 233 -1.86 -15.75 12.21
CA ALA A 233 -3.24 -16.18 11.97
C ALA A 233 -3.69 -17.23 12.99
N ALA A 234 -2.81 -18.15 13.40
CA ALA A 234 -3.08 -19.15 14.43
C ALA A 234 -3.35 -18.51 15.80
N GLU A 235 -2.48 -17.59 16.23
CA GLU A 235 -2.65 -16.83 17.48
C GLU A 235 -3.94 -16.00 17.45
N LEU A 236 -4.22 -15.31 16.33
CA LEU A 236 -5.46 -14.56 16.16
C LEU A 236 -6.69 -15.48 16.28
N ALA A 237 -6.70 -16.62 15.60
CA ALA A 237 -7.81 -17.57 15.66
C ALA A 237 -8.07 -18.10 17.08
N GLY A 238 -7.02 -18.24 17.90
CA GLY A 238 -7.15 -18.66 19.29
C GLY A 238 -7.81 -17.62 20.22
N VAL A 239 -7.79 -16.33 19.86
CA VAL A 239 -8.27 -15.24 20.73
C VAL A 239 -9.44 -14.43 20.15
N ILE A 240 -9.74 -14.57 18.86
CA ILE A 240 -10.61 -13.65 18.11
C ILE A 240 -12.01 -13.50 18.74
N ASP A 241 -12.62 -14.59 19.21
CA ASP A 241 -13.97 -14.59 19.80
C ASP A 241 -14.05 -13.66 21.01
N GLY A 242 -13.20 -13.90 22.00
CA GLY A 242 -13.15 -13.10 23.22
C GLY A 242 -12.64 -11.68 22.96
N CYS A 243 -11.75 -11.52 21.99
CA CYS A 243 -11.22 -10.21 21.60
C CYS A 243 -12.30 -9.31 20.97
N ILE A 244 -13.06 -9.82 20.00
CA ILE A 244 -14.16 -9.06 19.37
C ILE A 244 -15.25 -8.71 20.39
N ASP A 245 -15.50 -9.59 21.39
CA ASP A 245 -16.43 -9.29 22.48
C ASP A 245 -15.89 -8.17 23.41
N ARG A 246 -14.58 -8.12 23.68
CA ARG A 246 -13.94 -7.01 24.43
C ARG A 246 -14.00 -5.69 23.66
N TYR A 247 -13.73 -5.73 22.35
CA TYR A 247 -13.70 -4.56 21.47
C TYR A 247 -14.99 -4.38 20.69
N ARG A 248 -16.12 -4.74 21.30
CA ARG A 248 -17.42 -4.81 20.63
C ARG A 248 -17.95 -3.47 20.12
N ASP A 249 -17.45 -2.36 20.63
CA ASP A 249 -17.88 -1.01 20.28
C ASP A 249 -17.04 -0.37 19.16
N LEU A 250 -15.94 -1.01 18.74
CA LEU A 250 -15.14 -0.55 17.60
C LEU A 250 -15.96 -0.67 16.30
N PHE A 251 -15.83 0.35 15.45
CA PHE A 251 -16.71 0.54 14.29
C PHE A 251 -16.35 -0.41 13.15
N GLY A 252 -15.06 -0.45 12.80
CA GLY A 252 -14.55 -1.23 11.66
C GLY A 252 -14.18 -2.66 12.04
N SER A 253 -14.16 -3.55 11.04
CA SER A 253 -13.63 -4.91 11.19
C SER A 253 -12.12 -4.92 11.34
N ASP A 254 -11.45 -4.09 10.56
CA ASP A 254 -10.01 -3.84 10.62
C ASP A 254 -9.57 -3.29 11.98
N GLU A 255 -10.34 -2.37 12.55
CA GLU A 255 -10.08 -1.80 13.88
C GLU A 255 -10.09 -2.89 14.97
N ARG A 256 -11.00 -3.86 14.85
CA ARG A 256 -11.08 -5.02 15.74
C ARG A 256 -9.91 -5.97 15.55
N VAL A 257 -9.56 -6.30 14.31
CA VAL A 257 -8.40 -7.16 14.01
C VAL A 257 -7.12 -6.52 14.56
N HIS A 258 -6.92 -5.23 14.31
CA HIS A 258 -5.78 -4.48 14.85
C HIS A 258 -5.75 -4.48 16.39
N ALA A 259 -6.90 -4.31 17.05
CA ALA A 259 -6.97 -4.38 18.51
C ALA A 259 -6.55 -5.76 19.03
N CYS A 260 -7.02 -6.84 18.38
CA CYS A 260 -6.62 -8.21 18.74
C CYS A 260 -5.12 -8.47 18.53
N LEU A 261 -4.58 -8.05 17.40
CA LEU A 261 -3.15 -8.17 17.11
C LEU A 261 -2.30 -7.33 18.07
N SER A 262 -2.81 -6.19 18.53
CA SER A 262 -2.17 -5.36 19.56
C SER A 262 -2.11 -6.07 20.92
N GLU A 263 -3.18 -6.77 21.33
CA GLU A 263 -3.15 -7.60 22.55
C GLU A 263 -2.15 -8.76 22.45
N LEU A 264 -2.02 -9.34 21.25
CA LEU A 264 -1.02 -10.37 20.94
C LEU A 264 0.40 -9.82 20.82
N GLY A 265 0.58 -8.50 20.82
CA GLY A 265 1.88 -7.86 20.66
C GLY A 265 2.47 -7.95 19.24
N ILE A 266 1.62 -8.13 18.22
CA ILE A 266 2.03 -8.24 16.80
C ILE A 266 1.78 -6.89 16.12
N PRO A 267 2.81 -6.05 15.89
CA PRO A 267 2.63 -4.74 15.27
C PRO A 267 2.49 -4.83 13.76
N LEU A 268 1.93 -3.78 13.16
CA LEU A 268 1.88 -3.62 11.71
C LEU A 268 3.28 -3.47 11.10
N THR A 269 3.58 -4.36 10.17
CA THR A 269 4.67 -4.28 9.20
C THR A 269 4.16 -3.56 7.96
N ARG A 270 4.73 -2.38 7.68
CA ARG A 270 4.19 -1.48 6.65
C ARG A 270 4.73 -1.80 5.26
N GLU A 271 3.83 -1.99 4.31
CA GLU A 271 4.13 -2.14 2.89
C GLU A 271 3.35 -1.08 2.09
N PRO A 272 4.01 -0.07 1.51
CA PRO A 272 3.33 1.10 0.94
C PRO A 272 2.57 0.84 -0.37
N GLY A 273 2.59 -0.40 -0.89
CA GLY A 273 1.86 -0.80 -2.09
C GLY A 273 0.44 -1.30 -1.83
N PHE A 274 0.01 -1.39 -0.57
CA PHE A 274 -1.40 -1.60 -0.24
C PHE A 274 -2.11 -0.25 -0.22
N HIS A 275 -3.14 -0.08 -1.04
CA HIS A 275 -3.86 1.18 -1.14
C HIS A 275 -5.32 1.04 -0.74
N GLN A 276 -5.70 1.68 0.36
CA GLN A 276 -7.09 1.83 0.78
C GLN A 276 -7.84 2.82 -0.13
N LEU A 277 -7.11 3.81 -0.69
CA LEU A 277 -7.62 4.92 -1.49
C LEU A 277 -8.77 5.67 -0.81
N ASP A 278 -8.65 5.96 0.48
CA ASP A 278 -9.54 6.93 1.14
C ASP A 278 -9.19 8.35 0.66
N ILE A 279 -9.60 8.65 -0.56
CA ILE A 279 -9.54 9.93 -1.24
C ILE A 279 -10.84 10.13 -2.04
N HIS A 280 -11.11 11.36 -2.45
CA HIS A 280 -12.18 11.66 -3.43
C HIS A 280 -11.58 12.18 -4.72
N GLY A 281 -12.36 12.16 -5.81
CA GLY A 281 -11.93 12.71 -7.09
C GLY A 281 -11.05 11.75 -7.88
N ASP A 282 -9.96 12.25 -8.46
CA ASP A 282 -9.15 11.51 -9.43
C ASP A 282 -7.81 11.03 -8.81
N ALA A 283 -7.60 9.72 -8.75
CA ALA A 283 -6.37 9.09 -8.23
C ALA A 283 -5.16 9.22 -9.18
N TYR A 284 -5.29 9.87 -10.33
CA TYR A 284 -4.25 9.99 -11.36
C TYR A 284 -2.88 10.39 -10.82
N GLY A 285 -2.81 11.46 -10.03
CA GLY A 285 -1.55 11.97 -9.51
C GLY A 285 -0.90 11.02 -8.50
N LEU A 286 -1.70 10.32 -7.69
CA LEU A 286 -1.24 9.30 -6.74
C LEU A 286 -0.65 8.10 -7.47
N LEU A 287 -1.39 7.54 -8.44
CA LEU A 287 -0.97 6.35 -9.18
C LEU A 287 0.17 6.64 -10.17
N SER A 288 0.24 7.86 -10.73
CA SER A 288 1.32 8.28 -11.63
C SER A 288 2.65 8.53 -10.92
N ALA A 289 2.62 8.74 -9.60
CA ALA A 289 3.78 8.92 -8.74
C ALA A 289 3.81 7.88 -7.61
N HIS A 290 3.47 6.63 -7.94
CA HIS A 290 3.51 5.53 -7.00
C HIS A 290 4.93 5.42 -6.39
N PRO A 291 5.05 5.19 -5.07
CA PRO A 291 6.35 5.06 -4.41
C PRO A 291 7.18 3.94 -5.03
N VAL A 292 8.51 3.95 -4.80
CA VAL A 292 9.42 2.88 -5.24
C VAL A 292 9.19 1.63 -4.38
N ALA A 293 8.11 0.93 -4.69
CA ALA A 293 7.61 -0.26 -4.03
C ALA A 293 6.68 -1.01 -5.01
N PRO A 294 6.54 -2.33 -4.90
CA PRO A 294 5.59 -3.06 -5.73
C PRO A 294 4.16 -2.65 -5.40
N LEU A 295 3.32 -2.47 -6.41
CA LEU A 295 1.87 -2.31 -6.23
C LEU A 295 1.27 -3.64 -5.75
N LEU A 296 0.52 -3.64 -4.64
CA LEU A 296 -0.01 -4.84 -4.00
C LEU A 296 -1.53 -4.93 -4.09
N SER A 297 -2.23 -3.81 -3.92
CA SER A 297 -3.67 -3.75 -4.03
C SER A 297 -4.18 -2.33 -4.27
N LEU A 298 -5.39 -2.25 -4.82
CA LEU A 298 -6.17 -1.01 -4.93
C LEU A 298 -7.58 -1.26 -4.40
N HIS A 299 -8.11 -0.30 -3.64
CA HIS A 299 -9.43 -0.41 -3.02
C HIS A 299 -10.33 0.80 -3.29
N HIS A 300 -11.62 0.52 -3.19
CA HIS A 300 -12.80 1.35 -3.42
C HIS A 300 -12.79 2.18 -4.71
N LEU A 301 -12.41 1.54 -5.81
CA LEU A 301 -12.37 2.08 -7.16
C LEU A 301 -13.75 2.59 -7.65
N ASP A 302 -14.85 2.14 -7.04
CA ASP A 302 -16.21 2.65 -7.29
C ASP A 302 -16.52 3.99 -6.58
N SER A 303 -15.70 4.41 -5.61
CA SER A 303 -15.88 5.69 -4.87
C SER A 303 -15.04 6.84 -5.39
N ILE A 304 -14.17 6.59 -6.36
CA ILE A 304 -13.34 7.59 -7.01
C ILE A 304 -13.67 7.68 -8.50
N GLY A 305 -13.13 8.70 -9.18
CA GLY A 305 -13.19 8.77 -10.63
C GLY A 305 -12.48 7.56 -11.27
N PRO A 306 -12.88 7.12 -12.48
CA PRO A 306 -12.18 6.05 -13.19
C PRO A 306 -10.70 6.38 -13.33
N ILE A 307 -9.83 5.45 -12.92
CA ILE A 307 -8.38 5.68 -12.90
C ILE A 307 -7.77 5.88 -14.29
N SER A 308 -8.49 5.46 -15.34
CA SER A 308 -8.10 5.59 -16.73
C SER A 308 -9.31 6.05 -17.53
N PRO A 309 -9.13 6.91 -18.53
CA PRO A 309 -10.19 7.27 -19.46
C PRO A 309 -10.48 6.14 -20.48
N GLN A 310 -9.76 5.02 -20.41
CA GLN A 310 -10.01 3.84 -21.23
C GLN A 310 -11.17 3.01 -20.67
N GLY A 311 -12.08 2.64 -21.56
CA GLY A 311 -13.27 1.86 -21.21
C GLY A 311 -14.48 2.72 -20.87
N ARG A 312 -15.57 2.08 -20.43
CA ARG A 312 -16.84 2.77 -20.15
C ARG A 312 -17.21 2.77 -18.67
N THR A 313 -16.53 1.96 -17.87
CA THR A 313 -16.83 1.73 -16.46
C THR A 313 -15.56 1.78 -15.61
N PRO A 314 -15.65 2.05 -14.30
CA PRO A 314 -14.49 1.96 -13.39
C PRO A 314 -13.77 0.61 -13.47
N LEU A 315 -14.54 -0.49 -13.62
CA LEU A 315 -13.99 -1.82 -13.81
C LEU A 315 -13.18 -1.96 -15.10
N ASP A 316 -13.63 -1.38 -16.21
CA ASP A 316 -12.88 -1.40 -17.48
C ASP A 316 -11.56 -0.62 -17.36
N ALA A 317 -11.60 0.54 -16.69
CA ALA A 317 -10.42 1.36 -16.45
C ALA A 317 -9.35 0.56 -15.68
N VAL A 318 -9.77 -0.15 -14.64
CA VAL A 318 -8.86 -0.97 -13.81
C VAL A 318 -8.37 -2.21 -14.54
N ARG A 319 -9.22 -2.83 -15.39
CA ARG A 319 -8.84 -3.96 -16.24
C ARG A 319 -7.63 -3.63 -17.13
N THR A 320 -7.51 -2.39 -17.61
CA THR A 320 -6.36 -1.99 -18.43
C THR A 320 -5.04 -2.09 -17.66
N LEU A 321 -5.02 -1.60 -16.41
CA LEU A 321 -3.87 -1.69 -15.52
C LEU A 321 -3.56 -3.15 -15.14
N VAL A 322 -4.58 -3.93 -14.76
CA VAL A 322 -4.39 -5.35 -14.40
C VAL A 322 -3.82 -6.16 -15.57
N ASN A 323 -4.31 -5.94 -16.78
CA ASN A 323 -3.78 -6.61 -17.98
C ASN A 323 -2.32 -6.23 -18.24
N ALA A 324 -1.94 -4.97 -18.06
CA ALA A 324 -0.54 -4.56 -18.18
C ALA A 324 0.34 -5.21 -17.10
N ALA A 325 -0.16 -5.25 -15.86
CA ALA A 325 0.51 -5.88 -14.74
C ALA A 325 0.73 -7.39 -14.94
N GLN A 326 -0.11 -8.10 -15.69
CA GLN A 326 0.12 -9.51 -16.01
C GLN A 326 1.35 -9.73 -16.92
N ILE A 327 1.77 -8.72 -17.69
CA ILE A 327 2.93 -8.80 -18.60
C ILE A 327 4.24 -8.56 -17.85
N ASP A 328 4.31 -7.50 -17.05
CA ASP A 328 5.47 -7.17 -16.20
C ASP A 328 5.01 -6.80 -14.77
N PRO A 329 4.66 -7.78 -13.92
CA PRO A 329 4.04 -7.51 -12.62
C PRO A 329 4.90 -6.61 -11.74
N ALA A 330 6.20 -6.91 -11.67
CA ALA A 330 7.15 -6.21 -10.83
C ALA A 330 7.33 -4.73 -11.23
N ARG A 331 6.99 -4.38 -12.47
CA ARG A 331 7.10 -3.01 -13.01
C ARG A 331 5.81 -2.21 -12.92
N SER A 332 4.69 -2.82 -12.51
CA SER A 332 3.39 -2.15 -12.41
C SER A 332 3.48 -0.86 -11.59
N LEU A 333 3.03 0.26 -12.18
CA LEU A 333 3.11 1.63 -11.65
C LEU A 333 4.50 2.15 -11.32
N GLN A 334 5.57 1.41 -11.61
CA GLN A 334 6.91 1.89 -11.31
C GLN A 334 7.23 3.12 -12.13
N GLN A 335 7.54 4.18 -11.40
CA GLN A 335 7.81 5.48 -11.96
C GLN A 335 9.25 5.54 -12.49
N ALA A 336 9.45 6.06 -13.70
CA ALA A 336 10.76 6.38 -14.26
C ALA A 336 10.78 7.81 -14.80
N PHE A 337 11.88 8.53 -14.58
CA PHE A 337 12.08 9.89 -15.08
C PHE A 337 13.24 9.96 -16.03
N CYS A 338 13.06 10.72 -17.11
CA CYS A 338 14.11 11.08 -18.04
C CYS A 338 13.89 12.50 -18.53
N TYR A 339 14.97 13.08 -19.06
CA TYR A 339 14.92 14.37 -19.72
C TYR A 339 15.10 14.17 -21.21
N HIS A 340 14.42 15.01 -21.98
CA HIS A 340 14.49 15.01 -23.42
C HIS A 340 14.88 16.40 -23.89
N GLU A 341 15.91 16.50 -24.72
CA GLU A 341 16.25 17.73 -25.41
C GLU A 341 15.52 17.76 -26.75
N ASP A 342 14.52 18.64 -26.85
CA ASP A 342 13.81 18.86 -28.11
C ASP A 342 14.71 19.53 -29.16
N SER A 343 14.37 19.34 -30.43
CA SER A 343 14.97 20.01 -31.59
C SER A 343 15.02 21.54 -31.49
N GLY A 344 14.11 22.16 -30.73
CA GLY A 344 14.12 23.59 -30.43
C GLY A 344 15.06 24.02 -29.30
N GLY A 345 15.84 23.11 -28.71
CA GLY A 345 16.75 23.37 -27.59
C GLY A 345 16.05 23.44 -26.22
N TYR A 346 14.81 22.94 -26.12
CA TYR A 346 14.06 22.89 -24.86
C TYR A 346 14.33 21.59 -24.11
N ASN A 347 14.58 21.70 -22.81
CA ASN A 347 14.66 20.55 -21.92
C ASN A 347 13.27 20.20 -21.41
N TRP A 348 12.76 19.06 -21.82
CA TRP A 348 11.50 18.48 -21.36
C TRP A 348 11.75 17.43 -20.29
N SER A 349 10.78 17.25 -19.40
CA SER A 349 10.78 16.15 -18.45
C SER A 349 9.75 15.12 -18.86
N VAL A 350 10.13 13.85 -18.77
CA VAL A 350 9.28 12.71 -19.09
C VAL A 350 9.16 11.87 -17.83
N SER A 351 7.94 11.62 -17.38
CA SER A 351 7.65 10.73 -16.26
C SER A 351 6.73 9.61 -16.72
N VAL A 352 7.11 8.36 -16.50
CA VAL A 352 6.36 7.19 -16.90
C VAL A 352 6.00 6.38 -15.67
N ALA A 353 4.72 6.16 -15.40
CA ALA A 353 4.22 5.13 -14.50
C ALA A 353 3.84 3.91 -15.34
N TRP A 354 4.71 2.90 -15.36
CA TRP A 354 4.62 1.81 -16.32
C TRP A 354 3.30 1.02 -16.18
N GLY A 355 2.65 0.77 -17.31
CA GLY A 355 1.36 0.09 -17.39
C GLY A 355 0.15 0.97 -17.07
N TYR A 356 0.35 2.27 -16.84
CA TYR A 356 -0.71 3.20 -16.44
C TYR A 356 -0.72 4.49 -17.27
N ALA A 357 0.26 5.37 -17.05
CA ALA A 357 0.28 6.70 -17.64
C ALA A 357 1.71 7.21 -17.90
N ALA A 358 1.81 8.16 -18.82
CA ALA A 358 3.01 8.97 -19.05
C ALA A 358 2.66 10.46 -18.98
N GLN A 359 3.63 11.25 -18.54
CA GLN A 359 3.56 12.71 -18.42
C GLN A 359 4.71 13.33 -19.19
N LEU A 360 4.38 14.28 -20.06
CA LEU A 360 5.37 15.11 -20.76
C LEU A 360 5.24 16.54 -20.24
N TYR A 361 6.29 17.02 -19.58
CA TYR A 361 6.43 18.40 -19.14
C TYR A 361 7.28 19.11 -20.17
N PRO A 362 6.74 20.09 -20.93
CA PRO A 362 7.54 20.91 -21.86
C PRO A 362 8.56 21.83 -21.17
N TRP A 363 9.03 21.49 -19.98
CA TRP A 363 10.05 22.18 -19.20
C TRP A 363 10.80 21.20 -18.29
N ALA A 364 11.94 21.63 -17.76
CA ALA A 364 12.72 20.84 -16.83
C ALA A 364 12.10 20.89 -15.43
N VAL A 365 11.78 19.73 -14.88
CA VAL A 365 11.28 19.52 -13.51
C VAL A 365 12.30 18.67 -12.78
N PRO A 366 12.80 19.08 -11.62
CA PRO A 366 13.80 18.30 -10.89
C PRO A 366 13.20 16.97 -10.39
N ALA A 367 14.03 15.94 -10.30
CA ALA A 367 13.58 14.59 -9.96
C ALA A 367 12.82 14.50 -8.61
N TYR A 368 13.23 15.30 -7.60
CA TYR A 368 12.56 15.34 -6.30
C TYR A 368 11.16 15.98 -6.34
N GLU A 369 10.81 16.71 -7.41
CA GLU A 369 9.45 17.20 -7.63
C GLU A 369 8.62 16.22 -8.48
N LEU A 370 9.27 15.48 -9.40
CA LEU A 370 8.59 14.46 -10.20
C LEU A 370 8.11 13.26 -9.36
N GLU A 371 8.83 12.94 -8.27
CA GLU A 371 8.42 11.91 -7.30
C GLU A 371 7.27 12.37 -6.38
N VAL A 372 6.92 13.66 -6.41
CA VAL A 372 5.81 14.20 -5.61
C VAL A 372 4.52 14.14 -6.46
N PRO A 373 3.45 13.48 -5.99
CA PRO A 373 2.20 13.37 -6.74
C PRO A 373 1.54 14.73 -6.98
N LEU A 374 0.98 14.91 -8.17
CA LEU A 374 0.02 16.00 -8.42
C LEU A 374 -1.24 15.76 -7.59
N GLN A 375 -1.76 16.80 -6.95
CA GLN A 375 -2.97 16.66 -6.14
C GLN A 375 -4.24 16.68 -7.00
N THR A 376 -4.47 15.63 -7.80
CA THR A 376 -5.69 15.46 -8.60
C THR A 376 -6.88 14.93 -7.78
N PHE A 377 -6.65 14.64 -6.51
CA PHE A 377 -7.59 14.06 -5.56
C PHE A 377 -7.79 14.97 -4.35
N GLN A 378 -8.81 14.67 -3.56
CA GLN A 378 -9.14 15.37 -2.33
C GLN A 378 -9.10 14.43 -1.13
N ALA A 379 -8.88 14.97 0.06
CA ALA A 379 -8.93 14.18 1.28
C ALA A 379 -10.33 13.60 1.52
N PHE A 380 -10.39 12.36 2.00
CA PHE A 380 -11.66 11.68 2.24
C PHE A 380 -12.54 12.32 3.32
N ARG A 381 -11.91 12.94 4.32
CA ARG A 381 -12.55 13.72 5.39
C ARG A 381 -11.70 14.92 5.76
N GLY A 382 -12.35 16.00 6.18
CA GLY A 382 -11.68 17.23 6.59
C GLY A 382 -11.57 18.24 5.44
N SER A 383 -10.44 18.94 5.36
CA SER A 383 -10.16 19.86 4.25
C SER A 383 -9.96 19.07 2.97
N PRO A 384 -10.50 19.50 1.81
CA PRO A 384 -10.20 18.88 0.52
C PRO A 384 -8.70 18.78 0.24
N ASP A 385 -7.91 19.72 0.77
CA ASP A 385 -6.47 19.82 0.52
C ASP A 385 -5.59 18.89 1.38
N GLY A 386 -6.19 18.02 2.19
CA GLY A 386 -5.46 17.11 3.08
C GLY A 386 -5.72 17.37 4.57
N PRO A 387 -4.82 16.90 5.46
CA PRO A 387 -3.50 16.34 5.17
C PRO A 387 -3.51 14.87 4.69
N PHE A 388 -2.47 14.50 3.93
CA PHE A 388 -2.18 13.13 3.48
C PHE A 388 -0.93 12.58 4.18
N LEU A 389 -0.68 11.27 4.08
CA LEU A 389 0.58 10.66 4.60
C LEU A 389 1.84 10.97 3.78
N PHE A 390 1.68 11.73 2.70
CA PHE A 390 2.74 12.10 1.77
C PHE A 390 2.53 13.53 1.28
N ASN A 391 3.59 14.15 0.75
CA ASN A 391 3.50 15.48 0.16
C ASN A 391 2.81 15.42 -1.20
N THR A 392 2.12 16.49 -1.55
CA THR A 392 1.53 16.70 -2.87
C THR A 392 2.06 18.00 -3.47
N ARG A 393 2.00 18.11 -4.80
CA ARG A 393 2.23 19.38 -5.50
C ARG A 393 0.92 19.90 -6.11
N PRO A 394 0.75 21.23 -6.21
CA PRO A 394 -0.52 21.83 -6.62
C PRO A 394 -0.97 21.35 -8.00
N TRP A 395 -2.27 21.09 -8.11
CA TRP A 395 -2.96 20.86 -9.37
C TRP A 395 -3.76 22.11 -9.74
N ARG A 396 -3.48 22.72 -10.91
CA ARG A 396 -4.10 23.97 -11.37
C ARG A 396 -4.71 23.79 -12.76
N PRO A 397 -5.90 23.19 -12.88
CA PRO A 397 -6.52 22.90 -14.18
C PRO A 397 -6.87 24.16 -14.99
N ASP A 398 -6.99 25.32 -14.33
CA ASP A 398 -7.35 26.59 -14.99
C ASP A 398 -6.18 27.25 -15.75
N ASP A 399 -4.93 26.84 -15.49
CA ASP A 399 -3.74 27.36 -16.17
C ASP A 399 -3.20 26.30 -17.13
N ALA A 400 -3.56 26.48 -18.41
CA ALA A 400 -3.11 25.66 -19.53
C ALA A 400 -1.59 25.41 -19.58
N CYS A 401 -0.79 26.34 -19.07
CA CYS A 401 0.66 26.30 -19.12
C CYS A 401 1.31 25.80 -17.82
N ALA A 402 0.53 25.39 -16.82
CA ALA A 402 1.02 24.94 -15.52
C ALA A 402 1.03 23.41 -15.33
N TRP A 403 0.58 22.65 -16.34
CA TRP A 403 0.36 21.20 -16.21
C TRP A 403 0.97 20.42 -17.39
N PRO A 404 1.42 19.18 -17.15
CA PRO A 404 2.00 18.34 -18.19
C PRO A 404 0.94 17.82 -19.13
N PHE A 405 1.37 17.41 -20.32
CA PHE A 405 0.54 16.57 -21.17
C PHE A 405 0.43 15.17 -20.57
N ALA A 406 -0.79 14.72 -20.34
CA ALA A 406 -1.10 13.39 -19.84
C ALA A 406 -1.38 12.42 -21.00
N PHE A 407 -0.75 11.25 -20.94
CA PHE A 407 -0.96 10.14 -21.86
C PHE A 407 -1.36 8.92 -21.06
N PHE A 408 -2.40 8.22 -21.49
CA PHE A 408 -2.87 6.99 -20.85
C PHE A 408 -2.57 5.80 -21.75
N LEU A 409 -2.39 4.63 -21.14
CA LEU A 409 -2.15 3.38 -21.87
C LEU A 409 -3.22 3.21 -22.97
N SER A 410 -2.80 3.08 -24.23
CA SER A 410 -3.72 3.08 -25.39
C SER A 410 -4.42 1.73 -25.54
N TYR A 411 -3.67 0.66 -25.75
CA TYR A 411 -4.13 -0.74 -25.75
C TYR A 411 -2.99 -1.69 -25.40
N HIS A 412 -3.17 -2.48 -24.33
CA HIS A 412 -2.37 -3.60 -23.81
C HIS A 412 -0.83 -3.49 -23.85
N ALA A 413 -0.19 -3.78 -22.71
CA ALA A 413 1.23 -4.12 -22.72
C ALA A 413 1.45 -5.39 -23.55
N ARG A 414 2.56 -5.45 -24.29
CA ARG A 414 2.94 -6.63 -25.09
C ARG A 414 4.40 -7.00 -24.86
N ASN A 415 4.73 -8.28 -25.06
CA ASN A 415 6.13 -8.70 -25.17
C ASN A 415 6.68 -8.30 -26.54
N GLU A 416 7.95 -7.92 -26.58
CA GLU A 416 8.68 -7.71 -27.82
C GLU A 416 8.90 -9.05 -28.53
N THR A 417 8.68 -9.08 -29.84
CA THR A 417 8.74 -10.30 -30.65
C THR A 417 10.14 -10.63 -31.14
N ASP A 418 11.07 -9.67 -31.13
CA ASP A 418 12.44 -9.82 -31.63
C ASP A 418 13.48 -9.80 -30.50
N GLY A 419 13.85 -10.99 -30.03
CA GLY A 419 15.20 -11.29 -29.52
C GLY A 419 15.57 -10.96 -28.07
N ALA A 420 14.85 -10.07 -27.36
CA ALA A 420 15.04 -9.84 -25.93
C ALA A 420 13.73 -9.98 -25.18
N ALA A 421 13.75 -10.52 -23.95
CA ALA A 421 12.59 -10.56 -23.05
C ALA A 421 12.21 -9.15 -22.57
N ALA A 422 11.78 -8.31 -23.49
CA ALA A 422 11.41 -6.93 -23.30
C ALA A 422 9.91 -6.75 -23.47
N THR A 423 9.42 -5.66 -22.91
CA THR A 423 8.02 -5.28 -22.85
C THR A 423 7.85 -3.94 -23.50
N VAL A 424 6.75 -3.78 -24.24
CA VAL A 424 6.40 -2.56 -24.94
C VAL A 424 5.03 -2.09 -24.48
N THR A 425 4.94 -0.82 -24.08
CA THR A 425 3.68 -0.14 -23.77
C THR A 425 3.59 1.15 -24.58
N GLU A 426 2.39 1.49 -25.03
CA GLU A 426 2.14 2.73 -25.77
C GLU A 426 1.06 3.54 -25.03
N TYR A 427 1.32 4.84 -24.90
CA TYR A 427 0.45 5.78 -24.19
C TYR A 427 0.05 6.86 -25.17
N SER A 428 -1.24 7.12 -25.27
CA SER A 428 -1.81 8.12 -26.18
C SER A 428 -2.52 9.22 -25.39
N ARG A 429 -2.55 10.43 -25.94
CA ARG A 429 -3.43 11.49 -25.43
C ARG A 429 -4.87 11.00 -25.53
N HIS A 430 -5.62 11.14 -24.44
CA HIS A 430 -7.04 10.92 -24.50
C HIS A 430 -7.72 12.22 -24.94
N VAL A 431 -8.29 12.22 -26.15
CA VAL A 431 -9.25 13.24 -26.58
C VAL A 431 -10.59 12.54 -26.62
N ALA A 432 -11.52 12.91 -25.73
CA ALA A 432 -12.83 12.27 -25.65
C ALA A 432 -13.51 12.34 -27.03
N ALA A 433 -13.87 11.18 -27.58
CA ALA A 433 -14.46 11.09 -28.91
C ALA A 433 -15.80 11.85 -28.96
N GLY A 434 -15.85 12.94 -29.72
CA GLY A 434 -17.06 13.76 -29.91
C GLY A 434 -17.09 15.07 -29.11
N GLU A 435 -16.13 15.30 -28.21
CA GLU A 435 -15.93 16.61 -27.59
C GLU A 435 -14.85 17.37 -28.37
N LYS A 436 -15.17 18.58 -28.85
CA LYS A 436 -14.12 19.53 -29.19
C LYS A 436 -13.37 19.79 -27.89
N SER A 437 -12.05 19.61 -27.86
CA SER A 437 -11.23 20.00 -26.71
C SER A 437 -11.53 21.47 -26.41
N THR A 438 -12.29 21.72 -25.35
CA THR A 438 -12.57 23.07 -24.84
C THR A 438 -11.42 23.58 -23.97
N GLU A 439 -10.45 22.70 -23.69
CA GLU A 439 -9.21 23.05 -23.00
C GLU A 439 -8.44 24.06 -23.82
N LYS A 440 -8.19 25.22 -23.23
CA LYS A 440 -7.27 26.20 -23.78
C LYS A 440 -5.90 25.54 -23.85
N GLU A 441 -5.34 25.39 -25.04
CA GLU A 441 -3.97 24.94 -25.19
C GLU A 441 -3.01 26.06 -24.81
N CYS A 442 -1.86 25.71 -24.23
CA CYS A 442 -0.83 26.67 -23.90
C CYS A 442 -0.10 27.14 -25.17
N ASP A 443 -0.09 28.45 -25.41
CA ASP A 443 0.51 29.05 -26.61
C ASP A 443 2.04 29.23 -26.54
N LYS A 444 2.68 28.81 -25.45
CA LYS A 444 4.13 28.96 -25.29
C LYS A 444 4.90 28.09 -26.31
N PRO A 445 6.05 28.53 -26.84
CA PRO A 445 6.79 27.80 -27.88
C PRO A 445 7.15 26.35 -27.54
N ASN A 446 7.57 26.10 -26.30
CA ASN A 446 7.87 24.77 -25.78
C ASN A 446 6.65 23.84 -25.81
N PHE A 447 5.45 24.35 -25.50
CA PHE A 447 4.21 23.58 -25.60
C PHE A 447 3.84 23.29 -27.05
N ARG A 448 3.98 24.26 -27.96
CA ARG A 448 3.72 24.06 -29.40
C ARG A 448 4.58 22.96 -30.00
N SER A 449 5.84 22.86 -29.58
CA SER A 449 6.72 21.76 -29.99
C SER A 449 6.25 20.41 -29.41
N ALA A 450 5.92 20.36 -28.12
CA ALA A 450 5.45 19.14 -27.46
C ALA A 450 4.03 18.67 -27.87
N VAL A 451 3.20 19.53 -28.48
CA VAL A 451 1.91 19.14 -29.08
C VAL A 451 2.09 18.13 -30.21
N ALA A 452 3.23 18.14 -30.91
CA ALA A 452 3.54 17.15 -31.95
C ALA A 452 3.59 15.70 -31.42
N VAL A 453 3.91 15.52 -30.14
CA VAL A 453 3.96 14.21 -29.50
C VAL A 453 2.53 13.69 -29.28
N GLN A 454 2.14 12.70 -30.07
CA GLN A 454 0.84 12.03 -29.98
C GLN A 454 0.90 10.75 -29.15
N THR A 455 2.05 10.08 -29.18
CA THR A 455 2.27 8.80 -28.50
C THR A 455 3.59 8.81 -27.75
N VAL A 456 3.56 8.32 -26.51
CA VAL A 456 4.78 7.91 -25.78
C VAL A 456 4.88 6.39 -25.90
N ARG A 457 6.00 5.89 -26.43
CA ARG A 457 6.27 4.44 -26.51
C ARG A 457 7.36 4.09 -25.51
N VAL A 458 7.08 3.13 -24.64
CA VAL A 458 8.01 2.71 -23.60
C VAL A 458 8.49 1.30 -23.89
N LEU A 459 9.80 1.10 -23.99
CA LEU A 459 10.46 -0.20 -24.07
C LEU A 459 11.22 -0.48 -22.78
N ALA A 460 11.07 -1.67 -22.23
CA ALA A 460 11.78 -2.05 -21.01
C ALA A 460 12.04 -3.56 -20.97
N PRO A 461 13.25 -4.03 -20.59
CA PRO A 461 13.46 -5.43 -20.22
C PRO A 461 12.49 -5.84 -19.12
N LYS A 462 11.92 -7.04 -19.20
CA LYS A 462 11.00 -7.54 -18.16
C LYS A 462 11.67 -7.48 -16.79
N MET A 463 11.03 -6.83 -15.82
CA MET A 463 11.59 -6.67 -14.48
C MET A 463 11.60 -8.01 -13.75
N ASN A 464 12.72 -8.35 -13.10
CA ASN A 464 12.79 -9.56 -12.29
C ASN A 464 12.08 -9.31 -10.95
N PRO A 465 11.05 -10.09 -10.58
CA PRO A 465 10.37 -9.94 -9.29
C PRO A 465 11.30 -10.02 -8.07
N ALA A 466 12.41 -10.77 -8.16
CA ALA A 466 13.42 -10.84 -7.11
C ALA A 466 14.17 -9.52 -6.88
N ASP A 467 14.01 -8.52 -7.76
CA ASP A 467 14.56 -7.18 -7.51
C ASP A 467 13.87 -6.50 -6.31
N TRP A 468 12.66 -6.92 -5.94
CA TRP A 468 11.97 -6.45 -4.74
C TRP A 468 12.51 -7.02 -3.43
N GLU A 469 13.36 -8.06 -3.48
CA GLU A 469 14.09 -8.59 -2.33
C GLU A 469 15.38 -7.78 -2.04
N ARG A 470 15.72 -6.84 -2.92
CA ARG A 470 16.89 -5.96 -2.81
C ARG A 470 16.48 -4.58 -2.29
N ALA A 471 17.48 -3.75 -1.96
CA ALA A 471 17.25 -2.35 -1.65
C ALA A 471 16.47 -1.66 -2.80
N PRO A 472 15.29 -1.06 -2.53
CA PRO A 472 14.48 -0.42 -3.57
C PRO A 472 15.26 0.71 -4.25
N ARG A 473 15.23 0.72 -5.59
CA ARG A 473 15.81 1.79 -6.41
C ARG A 473 14.97 2.00 -7.66
N ARG A 474 14.59 3.25 -7.92
CA ARG A 474 13.93 3.65 -9.17
C ARG A 474 14.77 3.23 -10.37
N GLN A 475 14.12 2.84 -11.46
CA GLN A 475 14.78 2.58 -12.74
C GLN A 475 15.13 3.88 -13.48
N CYS A 476 16.13 3.79 -14.35
CA CYS A 476 16.60 4.90 -15.17
C CYS A 476 15.97 4.81 -16.55
N CYS A 477 15.85 5.94 -17.24
CA CYS A 477 15.43 5.94 -18.63
C CYS A 477 16.20 6.92 -19.49
N GLU A 478 16.15 6.66 -20.78
CA GLU A 478 16.60 7.54 -21.86
C GLU A 478 15.44 7.78 -22.83
N THR A 479 15.52 8.86 -23.61
CA THR A 479 14.51 9.19 -24.61
C THR A 479 15.09 9.31 -26.01
N ALA A 480 14.29 8.99 -27.02
CA ALA A 480 14.65 9.13 -28.42
C ALA A 480 13.43 9.52 -29.26
N TRP A 481 13.66 10.24 -30.36
CA TRP A 481 12.63 10.53 -31.34
C TRP A 481 12.35 9.31 -32.23
N ALA A 482 11.08 9.06 -32.52
CA ALA A 482 10.62 8.09 -33.50
C ALA A 482 9.45 8.65 -34.33
N GLY A 483 9.04 7.93 -35.39
CA GLY A 483 7.81 8.23 -36.12
C GLY A 483 7.76 9.63 -36.76
N ARG A 484 8.90 10.16 -37.23
CA ARG A 484 9.02 11.54 -37.76
C ARG A 484 8.61 12.63 -36.75
N GLY A 485 8.80 12.39 -35.45
CA GLY A 485 8.56 13.38 -34.39
C GLY A 485 7.18 13.31 -33.73
N SER A 486 6.32 12.36 -34.12
CA SER A 486 5.02 12.15 -33.44
C SER A 486 5.06 11.15 -32.29
N VAL A 487 6.15 10.38 -32.18
CA VAL A 487 6.36 9.35 -31.16
C VAL A 487 7.61 9.69 -30.35
N LEU A 488 7.43 9.82 -29.03
CA LEU A 488 8.53 9.90 -28.08
C LEU A 488 8.80 8.51 -27.52
N GLU A 489 9.94 7.94 -27.87
CA GLU A 489 10.38 6.64 -27.36
C GLU A 489 11.11 6.83 -26.03
N VAL A 490 10.80 6.00 -25.05
CA VAL A 490 11.41 5.96 -23.72
C VAL A 490 11.92 4.55 -23.47
N ARG A 491 13.21 4.40 -23.18
CA ARG A 491 13.79 3.10 -22.81
C ARG A 491 14.07 3.08 -21.33
N ILE A 492 13.48 2.11 -20.60
CA ILE A 492 13.65 1.97 -19.15
C ILE A 492 14.59 0.79 -18.87
N GLY A 493 15.55 1.00 -17.97
CA GLY A 493 16.52 -0.01 -17.55
C GLY A 493 16.94 0.12 -16.09
N ARG A 494 17.73 -0.85 -15.61
CA ARG A 494 18.38 -0.70 -14.30
C ARG A 494 19.42 0.43 -14.39
N CYS A 495 19.41 1.30 -13.40
CA CYS A 495 20.42 2.33 -13.29
C CYS A 495 21.82 1.74 -13.02
N CYS A 496 22.83 2.19 -13.74
CA CYS A 496 24.23 1.97 -13.45
C CYS A 496 24.63 2.59 -12.11
N ARG A 497 25.80 2.19 -11.60
CA ARG A 497 26.34 2.76 -10.36
C ARG A 497 26.67 4.24 -10.59
N GLY A 498 26.11 5.12 -9.76
CA GLY A 498 26.32 6.57 -9.87
C GLY A 498 25.59 7.23 -11.04
N GLU A 499 24.77 6.49 -11.79
CA GLU A 499 23.95 7.07 -12.86
C GLU A 499 22.93 8.05 -12.27
N LEU A 500 22.94 9.26 -12.83
CA LEU A 500 22.04 10.35 -12.48
C LEU A 500 21.06 10.57 -13.64
N THR A 501 19.81 10.83 -13.31
CA THR A 501 18.88 11.42 -14.28
C THR A 501 19.19 12.91 -14.34
N VAL A 502 19.96 13.32 -15.34
CA VAL A 502 20.31 14.72 -15.58
C VAL A 502 19.73 15.20 -16.90
N VAL A 503 19.35 16.46 -16.93
CA VAL A 503 19.17 17.18 -18.19
C VAL A 503 20.53 17.21 -18.87
N SER A 504 20.62 16.86 -20.16
CA SER A 504 21.85 17.07 -20.93
C SER A 504 22.17 18.56 -20.89
N SER A 505 23.08 18.96 -20.03
CA SER A 505 23.75 20.25 -20.16
C SER A 505 24.91 20.00 -21.12
N THR A 506 24.63 19.92 -22.42
CA THR A 506 25.69 20.09 -23.40
C THR A 506 26.10 21.58 -23.36
N PRO A 507 27.37 21.90 -23.02
CA PRO A 507 27.87 23.27 -23.06
C PRO A 507 28.04 23.81 -24.48
#